data_AF-A0A8T3TMD4-F1
#
_entry.id   AF-A0A8T3TMD4-F1
#
_cell.length_a   1.000
_cell.length_b   1.000
_cell.length_c   1.000
_cell.angle_alpha   90.00
_cell.angle_beta   90.00
_cell.angle_gamma   90.00
#
_symmetry.space_group_name_H-M   'P 1'
#
loop_
_entity.id
_entity.type
_entity.pdbx_description
1 polymer ?
#
loop_
_entity_poly.entity_id
_entity_poly.type
_entity_poly.pdbx_seq_one_letter_code
_entity_poly.pdbx_strand_id
1 'polypeptide(L)'
;MEPKRLASLLAIALALAGCATESGSSIVGDDRPPGFLPGEVVTEQGQLTAGLYLPIFLIAVAVFLLIEGLLIFMAFRFRRRPTDGALPAQTHGHNLLEVGWTLIPAIIVAGLFVASMSVLFRVEARSESPAVTVD
;
A
#
# COMPACT_ATOMS: atom_id res chain seq x y z
N MET A 1 -3.73 -2.66 31.79
CA MET A 1 -2.80 -3.16 30.74
C MET A 1 -1.96 -1.96 30.32
N GLU A 2 -0.65 -1.97 30.59
CA GLU A 2 0.21 -0.80 30.35
C GLU A 2 0.19 -0.40 28.86
N PRO A 3 0.11 0.90 28.51
CA PRO A 3 0.05 1.36 27.11
C PRO A 3 1.24 0.86 26.27
N LYS A 4 2.37 0.57 26.93
CA LYS A 4 3.56 -0.04 26.34
C LYS A 4 3.35 -1.49 25.91
N ARG A 5 2.55 -2.26 26.66
CA ARG A 5 2.18 -3.65 26.32
C ARG A 5 1.17 -3.68 25.19
N LEU A 6 0.25 -2.71 25.12
CA LEU A 6 -0.69 -2.59 24.01
C LEU A 6 0.02 -2.23 22.70
N ALA A 7 0.96 -1.28 22.75
CA ALA A 7 1.78 -0.90 21.60
C ALA A 7 2.67 -2.05 21.10
N SER A 8 3.26 -2.83 22.02
CA SER A 8 4.08 -3.98 21.62
C SER A 8 3.24 -5.10 21.02
N LEU A 9 2.03 -5.37 21.56
CA LEU A 9 1.13 -6.38 21.02
C LEU A 9 0.58 -6.00 19.64
N LEU A 10 0.26 -4.72 19.42
CA LEU A 10 -0.19 -4.22 18.12
C LEU A 10 0.93 -4.30 17.06
N ALA A 11 2.16 -3.93 17.43
CA ALA A 11 3.33 -4.05 16.55
C ALA A 11 3.66 -5.50 16.22
N ILE A 12 3.54 -6.42 17.19
CA ILE A 12 3.72 -7.86 16.98
C ILE A 12 2.62 -8.43 16.07
N ALA A 13 1.36 -8.03 16.26
CA ALA A 13 0.26 -8.46 15.40
C ALA A 13 0.43 -7.96 13.95
N LEU A 14 0.88 -6.71 13.78
CA LEU A 14 1.15 -6.12 12.45
C LEU A 14 2.37 -6.78 11.77
N ALA A 15 3.39 -7.16 12.54
CA ALA A 15 4.55 -7.90 12.05
C ALA A 15 4.20 -9.37 11.70
N LEU A 16 3.34 -10.02 12.48
CA LEU A 16 2.86 -11.39 12.21
C LEU A 16 1.99 -11.48 10.96
N ALA A 17 1.17 -10.45 10.68
CA ALA A 17 0.41 -10.36 9.43
C ALA A 17 1.31 -10.21 8.20
N GLY A 18 2.51 -9.64 8.36
CA GLY A 18 3.52 -9.50 7.30
C GLY A 18 4.40 -10.73 7.05
N CYS A 19 4.35 -11.76 7.92
CA CYS A 19 5.21 -12.94 7.83
C CYS A 19 4.62 -14.12 7.02
N ALA A 20 3.45 -13.99 6.39
CA ALA A 20 2.96 -15.01 5.46
C ALA A 20 3.70 -14.94 4.11
N THR A 21 4.98 -15.29 4.12
CA THR A 21 5.72 -15.71 2.93
C THR A 21 5.64 -17.23 2.87
N GLU A 22 4.76 -17.77 2.03
CA GLU A 22 4.80 -19.19 1.68
C GLU A 22 5.42 -19.34 0.29
N SER A 23 6.63 -19.87 0.32
CA SER A 23 7.38 -20.39 -0.81
C SER A 23 6.74 -21.72 -1.25
N GLY A 24 6.40 -21.91 -2.52
CA GLY A 24 6.04 -23.26 -2.99
C GLY A 24 5.25 -23.34 -4.30
N SER A 25 5.99 -23.57 -5.39
CA SER A 25 5.65 -24.34 -6.60
C SER A 25 4.24 -24.97 -6.77
N SER A 26 3.58 -24.56 -7.87
CA SER A 26 2.76 -25.33 -8.84
C SER A 26 2.05 -26.63 -8.41
N ILE A 27 0.70 -26.66 -8.54
CA ILE A 27 -0.10 -27.84 -8.93
C ILE A 27 -1.50 -27.43 -9.44
N VAL A 28 -1.99 -28.19 -10.43
CA VAL A 28 -3.28 -28.05 -11.15
C VAL A 28 -4.48 -28.17 -10.19
N GLY A 29 -5.45 -27.25 -10.31
CA GLY A 29 -6.68 -27.19 -9.50
C GLY A 29 -6.64 -26.07 -8.47
N ASP A 30 -7.08 -24.87 -8.84
CA ASP A 30 -6.95 -23.64 -8.04
C ASP A 30 -7.96 -23.56 -6.89
N ASP A 31 -7.67 -24.25 -5.78
CA ASP A 31 -8.33 -24.08 -4.47
C ASP A 31 -7.64 -22.98 -3.62
N ARG A 32 -7.13 -21.90 -4.24
CA ARG A 32 -6.55 -20.78 -3.49
C ARG A 32 -7.66 -20.00 -2.76
N PRO A 33 -7.56 -19.76 -1.44
CA PRO A 33 -8.41 -18.76 -0.79
C PRO A 33 -8.17 -17.41 -1.48
N PRO A 34 -9.19 -16.51 -1.62
CA PRO A 34 -9.01 -15.22 -2.27
C PRO A 34 -7.82 -14.49 -1.63
N GLY A 35 -6.72 -14.45 -2.38
CA GLY A 35 -5.41 -14.13 -1.85
C GLY A 35 -5.12 -12.65 -1.92
N PHE A 36 -4.30 -12.19 -0.97
CA PHE A 36 -3.71 -10.86 -0.92
C PHE A 36 -2.74 -10.56 -2.08
N LEU A 37 -2.45 -11.53 -2.96
CA LEU A 37 -1.53 -11.40 -4.10
C LEU A 37 -2.24 -11.83 -5.40
N PRO A 38 -1.73 -11.44 -6.59
CA PRO A 38 -2.28 -11.89 -7.85
C PRO A 38 -2.27 -13.43 -7.91
N GLY A 39 -3.40 -14.00 -8.33
CA GLY A 39 -3.54 -15.43 -8.54
C GLY A 39 -2.77 -15.91 -9.77
N GLU A 40 -3.09 -17.12 -10.22
CA GLU A 40 -2.46 -17.68 -11.42
C GLU A 40 -2.82 -16.86 -12.66
N VAL A 41 -1.79 -16.44 -13.40
CA VAL A 41 -1.92 -15.64 -14.62
C VAL A 41 -1.74 -16.53 -15.84
N VAL A 42 -2.82 -16.71 -16.60
CA VAL A 42 -2.86 -17.60 -17.78
C VAL A 42 -2.74 -16.84 -19.10
N THR A 43 -2.77 -15.51 -19.08
CA THR A 43 -2.64 -14.64 -20.26
C THR A 43 -1.45 -13.69 -20.15
N GLU A 44 -0.88 -13.32 -21.30
CA GLU A 44 0.17 -12.30 -21.39
C GLU A 44 -0.28 -10.98 -20.75
N GLN A 45 -1.52 -10.54 -21.04
CA GLN A 45 -2.13 -9.35 -20.47
C GLN A 45 -2.23 -9.46 -18.95
N GLY A 46 -2.60 -10.64 -18.42
CA GLY A 46 -2.66 -10.91 -16.99
C GLY A 46 -1.28 -10.77 -16.33
N GLN A 47 -0.21 -11.23 -16.98
CA GLN A 47 1.16 -11.04 -16.49
C GLN A 47 1.54 -9.56 -16.40
N LEU A 48 1.13 -8.75 -17.38
CA LEU A 48 1.40 -7.30 -17.37
C LEU A 48 0.70 -6.59 -16.21
N THR A 49 -0.56 -6.92 -15.97
CA THR A 49 -1.32 -6.36 -14.85
C THR A 49 -0.77 -6.83 -13.50
N ALA A 50 -0.46 -8.12 -13.36
CA ALA A 50 0.12 -8.68 -12.14
C ALA A 50 1.50 -8.06 -11.83
N GLY A 51 2.29 -7.73 -12.86
CA GLY A 51 3.57 -7.05 -12.71
C GLY A 51 3.48 -5.66 -12.07
N LEU A 52 2.34 -4.96 -12.21
CA LEU A 52 2.10 -3.67 -11.55
C LEU A 52 1.63 -3.81 -10.10
N TYR A 53 1.01 -4.95 -9.75
CA TYR A 53 0.38 -5.13 -8.45
C TYR A 53 1.36 -4.95 -7.30
N LEU A 54 2.45 -5.72 -7.29
CA LEU A 54 3.38 -5.76 -6.17
C LEU A 54 4.08 -4.40 -5.93
N PRO A 55 4.60 -3.70 -6.96
CA PRO A 55 5.16 -2.36 -6.77
C PRO A 55 4.17 -1.35 -6.19
N ILE A 56 2.95 -1.28 -6.73
CA ILE A 56 1.91 -0.35 -6.24
C ILE A 56 1.52 -0.70 -4.81
N PHE A 57 1.35 -1.99 -4.53
CA PHE A 57 1.03 -2.49 -3.21
C PHE A 57 2.11 -2.11 -2.18
N LEU A 58 3.39 -2.28 -2.51
CA LEU A 58 4.50 -1.91 -1.63
C LEU A 58 4.56 -0.40 -1.37
N ILE A 59 4.28 0.43 -2.37
CA ILE A 59 4.16 1.89 -2.18
C ILE A 59 3.02 2.20 -1.19
N ALA A 60 1.86 1.55 -1.35
CA ALA A 60 0.73 1.74 -0.45
C ALA A 60 1.05 1.31 1.00
N VAL A 61 1.71 0.16 1.20
CA VAL A 61 2.15 -0.28 2.53
C VAL A 61 3.14 0.69 3.14
N ALA A 62 4.11 1.21 2.36
CA ALA A 62 5.07 2.18 2.86
C ALA A 62 4.39 3.47 3.35
N VAL A 63 3.42 3.99 2.59
CA VAL A 63 2.62 5.16 2.99
C VAL A 63 1.77 4.85 4.22
N PHE A 64 1.13 3.68 4.27
CA PHE A 64 0.33 3.24 5.42
C PHE A 64 1.17 3.20 6.69
N LEU A 65 2.32 2.52 6.66
CA LEU A 65 3.22 2.43 7.82
C LEU A 65 3.76 3.80 8.25
N LEU A 66 4.04 4.69 7.30
CA LEU A 66 4.44 6.06 7.61
C LEU A 66 3.33 6.80 8.39
N ILE A 67 2.11 6.80 7.87
CA ILE A 67 0.99 7.52 8.49
C ILE A 67 0.63 6.91 9.84
N GLU A 68 0.45 5.59 9.92
CA GLU A 68 0.15 4.89 11.17
C GLU A 68 1.26 5.08 12.20
N GLY A 69 2.53 4.99 11.78
CA GLY A 69 3.68 5.25 12.64
C GLY A 69 3.67 6.67 13.21
N LEU A 70 3.38 7.67 12.38
CA LEU A 70 3.25 9.07 12.80
C LEU A 70 2.08 9.27 13.76
N LEU A 71 0.91 8.68 13.49
CA LEU A 71 -0.27 8.77 14.35
C LEU A 71 -0.03 8.13 15.71
N ILE A 72 0.52 6.91 15.72
CA ILE A 72 0.89 6.19 16.95
C ILE A 72 1.92 7.00 17.74
N PHE A 73 2.95 7.53 17.06
CA PHE A 73 3.94 8.39 17.69
C PHE A 73 3.30 9.62 18.34
N MET A 74 2.43 10.34 17.62
CA MET A 74 1.75 11.52 18.15
C MET A 74 0.84 11.17 19.33
N ALA A 75 0.08 10.08 19.22
CA ALA A 75 -0.82 9.61 20.27
C ALA A 75 -0.08 9.29 21.58
N PHE A 76 1.13 8.72 21.51
CA PHE A 76 1.94 8.45 22.70
C PHE A 76 2.72 9.67 23.18
N ARG A 77 3.30 10.45 22.26
CA ARG A 77 4.20 11.57 22.58
C ARG A 77 3.47 12.80 23.12
N PHE A 78 2.27 13.07 22.62
CA PHE A 78 1.47 14.25 22.97
C PHE A 78 0.24 13.92 23.83
N ARG A 79 0.20 12.72 24.42
CA ARG A 79 -0.83 12.36 25.40
C ARG A 79 -0.77 13.26 26.62
N ARG A 80 -1.89 13.93 26.95
CA ARG A 80 -2.02 14.77 28.15
C ARG A 80 -1.68 13.99 29.41
N ARG A 81 -0.83 14.57 30.25
CA ARG A 81 -0.47 14.04 31.57
C ARG A 81 -1.19 14.81 32.68
N PRO A 82 -1.40 14.20 33.86
CA PRO A 82 -2.01 14.89 35.01
C PRO A 82 -1.25 16.15 35.45
N THR A 83 0.05 16.21 35.16
CA THR A 83 0.94 17.34 35.46
C THR A 83 0.84 18.49 34.46
N ASP A 84 0.13 18.32 33.35
CA ASP A 84 0.06 19.31 32.27
C ASP A 84 -1.09 20.31 32.55
N GLY A 85 -0.72 21.45 33.14
CA GLY A 85 -1.63 22.55 33.49
C GLY A 85 -1.67 23.72 32.49
N ALA A 86 -0.73 23.78 31.55
CA ALA A 86 -0.61 24.87 30.58
C ALA A 86 -1.19 24.48 29.20
N LEU A 87 -1.72 25.47 28.48
CA LEU A 87 -2.16 25.31 27.09
C LEU A 87 -0.95 25.07 26.16
N PRO A 88 -1.06 24.19 25.14
CA PRO A 88 -0.01 23.99 24.16
C PRO A 88 0.18 25.22 23.27
N ALA A 89 1.39 25.38 22.72
CA ALA A 89 1.72 26.47 21.80
C ALA A 89 0.77 26.49 20.59
N GLN A 90 0.16 27.64 20.32
CA GLN A 90 -0.77 27.85 19.20
C GLN A 90 0.00 28.21 17.93
N THR A 91 0.68 27.23 17.34
CA THR A 91 1.37 27.39 16.07
C THR A 91 0.38 27.24 14.92
N HIS A 92 0.38 28.18 13.99
CA HIS A 92 -0.49 28.15 12.81
C HIS A 92 0.35 28.08 11.53
N GLY A 93 0.06 27.08 10.70
CA GLY A 93 0.61 26.93 9.36
C GLY A 93 2.11 26.63 9.30
N HIS A 94 2.52 26.04 8.19
CA HIS A 94 3.93 25.94 7.81
C HIS A 94 4.03 25.75 6.30
N ASN A 95 4.10 26.85 5.55
CA ASN A 95 4.03 26.86 4.07
C ASN A 95 4.94 25.82 3.38
N LEU A 96 6.17 25.64 3.86
CA LEU A 96 7.10 24.66 3.27
C LEU A 96 6.66 23.21 3.51
N LEU A 97 6.05 22.94 4.66
CA LEU A 97 5.54 21.61 5.00
C LEU A 97 4.28 21.37 4.17
N GLU A 98 3.43 22.40 4.05
CA GLU A 98 2.21 22.42 3.23
C GLU A 98 2.46 22.06 1.77
N VAL A 99 3.45 22.72 1.18
CA VAL A 99 3.88 22.42 -0.20
C VAL A 99 4.46 21.01 -0.28
N GLY A 100 5.30 20.60 0.69
CA GLY A 100 5.93 19.29 0.71
C GLY A 100 4.92 18.13 0.72
N TRP A 101 3.95 18.15 1.63
CA TRP A 101 2.95 17.07 1.71
C TRP A 101 1.92 17.09 0.58
N THR A 102 1.81 18.19 -0.17
CA THR A 102 0.90 18.24 -1.32
C THR A 102 1.60 17.73 -2.57
N LEU A 103 2.87 18.11 -2.75
CA LEU A 103 3.66 17.77 -3.92
C LEU A 103 4.09 16.30 -3.92
N ILE A 104 4.47 15.74 -2.76
CA ILE A 104 4.90 14.34 -2.65
C ILE A 104 3.79 13.37 -3.12
N PRO A 105 2.54 13.43 -2.61
CA PRO A 105 1.45 12.58 -3.11
C PRO A 105 1.13 12.83 -4.58
N ALA A 106 1.17 14.08 -5.04
CA ALA A 106 0.91 14.41 -6.45
C ALA A 106 1.92 13.73 -7.38
N ILE A 107 3.21 13.76 -7.03
CA ILE A 107 4.27 13.09 -7.81
C ILE A 107 4.10 11.57 -7.79
N ILE A 108 3.78 10.98 -6.64
CA ILE A 108 3.52 9.53 -6.53
C ILE A 108 2.39 9.15 -7.49
N VAL A 109 1.25 9.84 -7.43
CA VAL A 109 0.10 9.57 -8.29
C VAL A 109 0.46 9.77 -9.78
N ALA A 110 1.21 10.82 -10.13
CA ALA A 110 1.65 11.04 -11.51
C ALA A 110 2.53 9.88 -12.03
N GLY A 111 3.46 9.38 -11.21
CA GLY A 111 4.29 8.23 -11.56
C GLY A 111 3.47 6.94 -11.74
N LEU A 112 2.54 6.69 -10.81
CA LEU A 112 1.61 5.55 -10.89
C LEU A 112 0.72 5.62 -12.14
N PHE A 113 0.27 6.82 -12.51
CA PHE A 113 -0.52 7.04 -13.70
C PHE A 113 0.26 6.67 -14.97
N VAL A 114 1.51 7.14 -15.10
CA VAL A 114 2.36 6.81 -16.26
C VAL A 114 2.59 5.30 -16.37
N ALA A 115 2.94 4.65 -15.25
CA ALA A 115 3.12 3.20 -15.23
C ALA A 115 1.85 2.45 -15.65
N SER A 116 0.70 2.83 -15.09
CA SER A 116 -0.60 2.22 -15.38
C SER A 116 -1.00 2.41 -16.83
N MET A 117 -0.85 3.62 -17.38
CA MET A 117 -1.17 3.92 -18.78
C MET A 117 -0.30 3.10 -19.74
N SER A 118 0.98 2.91 -19.44
CA SER A 118 1.88 2.11 -20.28
C SER A 118 1.43 0.64 -20.39
N VAL A 119 0.92 0.07 -19.30
CA VAL A 119 0.38 -1.30 -19.28
C VAL A 119 -0.98 -1.35 -19.94
N LEU A 120 -1.84 -0.35 -19.69
CA LEU A 120 -3.17 -0.27 -20.28
C LEU A 120 -3.12 -0.33 -21.81
N PHE A 121 -2.22 0.43 -22.45
CA PHE A 121 -2.09 0.40 -23.91
C PHE A 121 -1.64 -0.95 -24.47
N ARG A 122 -0.92 -1.75 -23.70
CA ARG A 122 -0.49 -3.09 -24.09
C ARG A 122 -1.60 -4.12 -23.89
N VAL A 123 -2.38 -3.96 -22.82
CA VAL A 123 -3.52 -4.82 -22.51
C VAL A 123 -4.65 -4.64 -23.52
N GLU A 124 -4.94 -3.41 -23.93
CA GLU A 124 -6.02 -3.10 -24.88
C GLU A 124 -5.59 -3.30 -26.36
N ALA A 125 -4.33 -3.66 -26.62
CA ALA A 125 -3.86 -3.89 -27.98
C ALA A 125 -4.60 -5.09 -28.61
N ARG A 126 -5.42 -4.83 -29.63
CA ARG A 126 -6.19 -5.85 -30.36
C ARG A 126 -5.42 -6.29 -31.61
N SER A 127 -5.48 -7.60 -31.91
CA SER A 127 -4.96 -8.12 -33.18
C SER A 127 -5.90 -7.76 -34.32
N GLU A 128 -5.37 -7.24 -35.42
CA GLU A 128 -6.12 -7.01 -36.67
C GLU A 128 -6.54 -8.34 -37.33
N SER A 129 -5.84 -9.43 -37.03
CA SER A 129 -6.11 -10.77 -37.53
C SER A 129 -6.25 -11.76 -36.36
N PRO A 130 -7.40 -11.78 -35.66
CA PRO A 130 -7.64 -12.74 -34.59
C PRO A 130 -7.77 -14.15 -35.15
N ALA A 131 -7.21 -15.14 -34.44
CA ALA A 131 -7.29 -16.55 -34.83
C ALA A 131 -8.71 -17.13 -34.71
N VAL A 132 -9.48 -16.63 -33.73
CA VAL A 132 -10.86 -17.05 -33.44
C VAL A 132 -11.65 -15.83 -32.96
N THR A 133 -12.87 -15.65 -33.47
CA THR A 133 -13.87 -14.72 -32.95
C THR A 133 -14.99 -15.51 -32.30
N VAL A 134 -15.42 -15.08 -31.11
CA VAL A 134 -16.54 -15.69 -30.36
C VAL A 134 -17.56 -14.58 -30.17
N ASP A 135 -18.75 -14.76 -30.75
CA ASP A 135 -19.88 -13.82 -30.67
C ASP A 135 -20.82 -14.17 -29.51
#